data_AF-B6G8F6-F1
#
_entry.id   AF-B6G8F6-F1
#
_cell.length_a   1.000
_cell.length_b   1.000
_cell.length_c   1.000
_cell.angle_alpha   90.00
_cell.angle_beta   90.00
_cell.angle_gamma   90.00
#
_symmetry.space_group_name_H-M   'P 1'
#
loop_
_entity.id
_entity.type
_entity.pdbx_description
1 polymer ?
#
loop_
_entity_poly.entity_id
_entity_poly.type
_entity_poly.pdbx_seq_one_letter_code
_entity_poly.pdbx_strand_id
1 'polypeptide(L)'
;MAQQRDMFDDIIDISKGIDALKNPFGGITDALIGTVDDSKPHWNPADYKERPRVNCIPCLACKSDKSGCRACIDVCPVNAIEIEDGAIDVLDSCRKCGLCVASCPTEAFVSPRLQPKKVYDAVARAATAHETAYVTCTRALKRIPRENEVVLACVGDVTRETWFSILTDFPNVSVYLPLDICTACRNAVGEEMLGEAIATAEEWVGRGMGLEVDPKDLVCNKRREYERKEFVDNIVRQTGLTVSKLTPATAAVATVTQRIREHTSRVSALERTLNAACGTTTQKRRRVLTQGRQLMLSTLQQHPDLAENVRVQLPECDHDKCTMCGDCVAACPVFACDLTANGKFTVEPTYCIGCGLCTEVCGDRALKMVERDGADLVVPDPEAERKAKLAAEAKAEYAEAKAEVKQKLGKALDQIEKLGD
;
A
#
# COMPACT_ATOMS: atom_id res chain seq x y z
N MET A 1 -28.53 -2.65 0.96
CA MET A 1 -29.62 -2.40 1.95
C MET A 1 -29.54 -0.93 2.34
N ALA A 2 -30.61 -0.16 2.08
CA ALA A 2 -30.64 1.27 2.39
C ALA A 2 -30.55 1.47 3.91
N GLN A 3 -29.49 2.12 4.40
CA GLN A 3 -29.36 2.49 5.82
C GLN A 3 -30.48 3.46 6.20
N GLN A 4 -31.15 3.16 7.31
CA GLN A 4 -32.23 3.96 7.87
C GLN A 4 -31.68 5.35 8.25
N ARG A 5 -32.18 6.39 7.59
CA ARG A 5 -31.85 7.80 7.86
C ARG A 5 -32.29 8.14 9.29
N ASP A 6 -31.41 8.76 10.07
CA ASP A 6 -31.64 9.05 11.48
C ASP A 6 -31.47 10.54 11.81
N MET A 7 -31.86 10.93 13.03
CA MET A 7 -31.83 12.32 13.51
C MET A 7 -30.42 12.95 13.47
N PHE A 8 -29.34 12.17 13.54
CA PHE A 8 -27.98 12.71 13.47
C PHE A 8 -27.64 13.17 12.06
N ASP A 9 -28.15 12.48 11.04
CA ASP A 9 -28.00 12.91 9.66
C ASP A 9 -28.64 14.26 9.42
N ASP A 10 -29.85 14.46 9.95
CA ASP A 10 -30.57 15.72 9.78
C ASP A 10 -29.84 16.87 10.49
N ILE A 11 -29.21 16.61 11.65
CA ILE A 11 -28.38 17.59 12.36
C ILE A 11 -27.10 17.94 11.57
N ILE A 12 -26.43 16.96 10.98
CA ILE A 12 -25.25 17.19 10.13
C ILE A 12 -25.64 18.03 8.91
N ASP A 13 -26.74 17.70 8.24
CA ASP A 13 -27.25 18.45 7.08
C ASP A 13 -27.62 19.89 7.44
N ILE A 14 -28.27 20.11 8.60
CA ILE A 14 -28.59 21.45 9.11
C ILE A 14 -27.30 22.23 9.42
N SER A 15 -26.28 21.61 10.02
CA SER A 15 -25.00 22.28 10.30
C SER A 15 -24.30 22.74 9.01
N LYS A 16 -24.28 21.89 7.98
CA LYS A 16 -23.74 22.23 6.64
C LYS A 16 -24.50 23.39 6.00
N GLY A 17 -25.83 23.39 6.13
CA GLY A 17 -26.68 24.50 5.64
C GLY A 17 -26.39 25.83 6.33
N ILE A 18 -26.09 25.82 7.64
CA ILE A 18 -25.76 27.02 8.42
C ILE A 18 -24.36 27.55 8.08
N ASP A 19 -23.37 26.67 7.86
CA ASP A 19 -22.02 27.09 7.47
C ASP A 19 -21.97 27.65 6.04
N ALA A 20 -22.75 27.10 5.10
CA ALA A 20 -22.90 27.65 3.75
C ALA A 20 -23.53 29.05 3.76
N LEU A 21 -24.43 29.34 4.71
CA LEU A 21 -25.08 30.64 4.89
C LEU A 21 -24.17 31.71 5.51
N LYS A 22 -23.14 31.30 6.26
CA LYS A 22 -22.20 32.24 6.92
C LYS A 22 -21.12 32.77 5.97
N ASN A 23 -20.78 32.06 4.90
CA ASN A 23 -19.75 32.46 3.93
C ASN A 23 -20.22 32.46 2.45
N PRO A 24 -21.25 33.25 2.08
CA PRO A 24 -21.81 33.20 0.72
C PRO A 24 -20.94 33.85 -0.37
N PHE A 25 -19.93 34.66 0.00
CA PHE A 25 -19.14 35.47 -0.95
C PHE A 25 -17.61 35.43 -0.76
N GLY A 26 -17.08 34.55 0.11
CA GLY A 26 -15.66 34.57 0.50
C GLY A 26 -14.66 34.47 -0.65
N GLY A 27 -15.06 33.90 -1.80
CA GLY A 27 -14.20 33.80 -2.99
C GLY A 27 -14.26 34.98 -3.98
N ILE A 28 -15.26 35.86 -3.89
CA ILE A 28 -15.48 36.93 -4.89
C ILE A 28 -14.72 38.21 -4.54
N THR A 29 -14.51 38.49 -3.25
CA THR A 29 -13.81 39.70 -2.78
C THR A 29 -12.31 39.68 -3.09
N ASP A 30 -11.66 38.52 -3.07
CA ASP A 30 -10.22 38.41 -3.36
C ASP A 30 -9.89 38.56 -4.85
N ALA A 31 -10.79 38.12 -5.73
CA ALA A 31 -10.61 38.20 -7.18
C ALA A 31 -10.69 39.63 -7.73
N LEU A 32 -11.33 40.56 -7.00
CA LEU A 32 -11.52 41.95 -7.41
C LEU A 32 -10.38 42.89 -6.99
N ILE A 33 -9.55 42.51 -6.02
CA ILE A 33 -8.57 43.42 -5.40
C ILE A 33 -7.12 43.15 -5.85
N GLY A 34 -6.84 42.04 -6.52
CA GLY A 34 -5.52 41.78 -7.13
C GLY A 34 -4.34 41.71 -6.14
N THR A 35 -4.62 41.64 -4.84
CA THR A 35 -3.63 41.41 -3.80
C THR A 35 -3.38 39.91 -3.71
N VAL A 36 -2.21 39.46 -4.17
CA VAL A 36 -1.72 38.12 -3.88
C VAL A 36 -1.38 38.08 -2.39
N ASP A 37 -2.24 37.44 -1.62
CA ASP A 37 -2.05 37.21 -0.20
C ASP A 37 -1.11 36.00 -0.03
N ASP A 38 0.15 36.25 0.31
CA ASP A 38 1.19 35.24 0.54
C ASP A 38 0.85 34.26 1.69
N SER A 39 -0.22 34.52 2.47
CA SER A 39 -0.68 33.62 3.53
C SER A 39 -1.59 32.49 3.03
N LYS A 40 -2.10 32.56 1.79
CA LYS A 40 -2.97 31.52 1.23
C LYS A 40 -2.16 30.39 0.61
N PRO A 41 -2.54 29.12 0.83
CA PRO A 41 -1.84 27.99 0.23
C PRO A 41 -1.92 28.12 -1.30
N HIS A 42 -0.76 28.04 -1.96
CA HIS A 42 -0.64 28.08 -3.41
C HIS A 42 -0.15 26.73 -3.93
N TRP A 43 -0.50 26.40 -5.18
CA TRP A 43 -0.05 25.17 -5.80
C TRP A 43 1.42 25.28 -6.23
N ASN A 44 2.28 24.45 -5.65
CA ASN A 44 3.67 24.30 -6.08
C ASN A 44 4.01 22.81 -6.33
N PRO A 45 4.22 22.38 -7.58
CA PRO A 45 4.61 21.00 -7.90
C PRO A 45 5.89 20.52 -7.20
N ALA A 46 6.78 21.42 -6.80
CA ALA A 46 8.03 21.07 -6.14
C ALA A 46 7.79 20.44 -4.75
N ASP A 47 6.68 20.75 -4.10
CA ASP A 47 6.34 20.25 -2.76
C ASP A 47 6.13 18.73 -2.72
N TYR A 48 5.86 18.14 -3.87
CA TYR A 48 5.62 16.71 -4.08
C TYR A 48 6.82 15.99 -4.72
N LYS A 49 7.93 16.69 -4.95
CA LYS A 49 9.09 16.17 -5.69
C LYS A 49 10.33 16.15 -4.82
N GLU A 50 10.94 14.98 -4.69
CA GLU A 50 12.15 14.79 -3.92
C GLU A 50 13.19 14.00 -4.73
N ARG A 51 14.47 14.40 -4.62
CA ARG A 51 15.57 13.64 -5.22
C ARG A 51 15.73 12.34 -4.41
N PRO A 52 15.77 11.17 -5.06
CA PRO A 52 15.93 9.91 -4.33
C PRO A 52 17.28 9.88 -3.62
N ARG A 53 17.30 9.28 -2.43
CA ARG A 53 18.52 8.92 -1.71
C ARG A 53 18.93 7.52 -2.13
N VAL A 54 20.22 7.25 -2.16
CA VAL A 54 20.75 5.97 -2.63
C VAL A 54 21.52 5.26 -1.54
N ASN A 55 21.38 3.93 -1.51
CA ASN A 55 22.15 3.01 -0.70
C ASN A 55 22.79 1.96 -1.62
N CYS A 56 24.12 1.95 -1.72
CA CYS A 56 24.83 1.02 -2.58
C CYS A 56 24.85 -0.42 -2.04
N ILE A 57 24.66 -0.63 -0.73
CA ILE A 57 24.77 -1.95 -0.09
C ILE A 57 23.86 -3.02 -0.72
N PRO A 58 22.57 -2.75 -0.98
CA PRO A 58 21.69 -3.70 -1.66
C PRO A 58 21.72 -3.58 -3.20
N CYS A 59 22.45 -2.63 -3.79
CA CYS A 59 22.48 -2.47 -5.24
C CYS A 59 23.20 -3.65 -5.91
N LEU A 60 22.58 -4.27 -6.91
CA LEU A 60 23.15 -5.43 -7.61
C LEU A 60 24.46 -5.06 -8.32
N ALA A 61 24.47 -3.92 -9.04
CA ALA A 61 25.63 -3.42 -9.76
C ALA A 61 26.81 -3.08 -8.83
N CYS A 62 26.54 -2.53 -7.64
CA CYS A 62 27.60 -2.24 -6.67
C CYS A 62 28.07 -3.49 -5.91
N LYS A 63 27.28 -4.55 -5.89
CA LYS A 63 27.55 -5.76 -5.11
C LYS A 63 28.40 -6.78 -5.87
N SER A 64 28.39 -6.73 -7.21
CA SER A 64 29.21 -7.62 -8.03
C SER A 64 29.46 -7.03 -9.41
N ASP A 65 30.71 -7.11 -9.88
CA ASP A 65 31.10 -6.72 -11.25
C ASP A 65 30.49 -7.64 -12.32
N LYS A 66 29.97 -8.82 -11.92
CA LYS A 66 29.22 -9.72 -12.81
C LYS A 66 27.76 -9.28 -13.01
N SER A 67 27.29 -8.29 -12.24
CA SER A 67 25.90 -7.85 -12.30
C SER A 67 25.58 -7.17 -13.62
N GLY A 68 24.54 -7.63 -14.32
CA GLY A 68 24.01 -6.98 -15.53
C GLY A 68 23.02 -5.84 -15.26
N CYS A 69 22.64 -5.61 -14.00
CA CYS A 69 21.53 -4.71 -13.64
C CYS A 69 21.76 -3.25 -14.04
N ARG A 70 20.87 -2.71 -14.88
CA ARG A 70 20.81 -1.29 -15.29
C ARG A 70 19.44 -0.63 -15.09
N ALA A 71 18.52 -1.29 -14.37
CA ALA A 71 17.12 -0.91 -14.25
C ALA A 71 16.85 0.56 -13.88
N CYS A 72 17.67 1.18 -13.03
CA CYS A 72 17.52 2.59 -12.67
C CYS A 72 18.00 3.54 -13.78
N ILE A 73 19.09 3.19 -14.47
CA ILE A 73 19.65 3.96 -15.58
C ILE A 73 18.67 3.94 -16.75
N ASP A 74 18.15 2.77 -17.09
CA ASP A 74 17.31 2.54 -18.27
C ASP A 74 15.97 3.31 -18.18
N VAL A 75 15.45 3.52 -16.97
CA VAL A 75 14.19 4.28 -16.77
C VAL A 75 14.41 5.78 -16.55
N CYS A 76 15.65 6.26 -16.46
CA CYS A 76 15.93 7.65 -16.12
C CYS A 76 15.79 8.56 -17.36
N PRO A 77 14.75 9.42 -17.46
CA PRO A 77 14.47 10.17 -18.69
C PRO A 77 15.49 11.27 -19.01
N VAL A 78 16.45 11.50 -18.11
CA VAL A 78 17.46 12.57 -18.18
C VAL A 78 18.87 12.05 -17.91
N ASN A 79 19.06 10.71 -17.90
CA ASN A 79 20.36 10.08 -17.68
C ASN A 79 21.11 10.63 -16.46
N ALA A 80 20.39 10.84 -15.36
CA ALA A 80 20.91 11.45 -14.14
C ALA A 80 21.49 10.44 -13.13
N ILE A 81 21.78 9.20 -13.54
CA ILE A 81 22.25 8.14 -12.64
C ILE A 81 23.55 7.57 -13.18
N GLU A 82 24.59 7.63 -12.39
CA GLU A 82 25.92 7.10 -12.67
C GLU A 82 26.27 6.04 -11.64
N ILE A 83 26.86 4.92 -12.08
CA ILE A 83 27.27 3.81 -11.22
C ILE A 83 28.72 3.48 -11.57
N GLU A 84 29.65 3.78 -10.67
CA GLU A 84 31.09 3.58 -10.85
C GLU A 84 31.73 3.15 -9.53
N ASP A 85 32.67 2.21 -9.57
CA ASP A 85 33.46 1.73 -8.42
C ASP A 85 32.65 1.42 -7.15
N GLY A 86 31.46 0.81 -7.31
CA GLY A 86 30.59 0.45 -6.20
C GLY A 86 29.85 1.64 -5.56
N ALA A 87 29.93 2.83 -6.15
CA ALA A 87 29.18 4.02 -5.79
C ALA A 87 28.05 4.29 -6.80
N ILE A 88 27.04 5.05 -6.35
CA ILE A 88 25.94 5.50 -7.19
C ILE A 88 25.77 6.99 -6.97
N ASP A 89 25.90 7.76 -8.04
CA ASP A 89 25.69 9.20 -8.03
C ASP A 89 24.41 9.56 -8.80
N VAL A 90 23.56 10.34 -8.16
CA VAL A 90 22.39 10.96 -8.80
C VAL A 90 22.80 12.38 -9.13
N LEU A 91 22.70 12.83 -10.38
CA LEU A 91 23.09 14.16 -10.85
C LEU A 91 22.01 15.23 -10.66
N ASP A 92 22.39 16.51 -10.72
CA ASP A 92 21.48 17.65 -10.53
C ASP A 92 20.44 17.80 -11.65
N SER A 93 20.68 17.15 -12.80
CA SER A 93 19.71 16.99 -13.88
C SER A 93 18.49 16.16 -13.46
N CYS A 94 18.52 15.47 -12.31
CA CYS A 94 17.44 14.65 -11.78
C CYS A 94 16.10 15.41 -11.72
N ARG A 95 15.09 14.88 -12.42
CA ARG A 95 13.74 15.46 -12.44
C ARG A 95 12.91 15.16 -11.20
N LYS A 96 13.44 14.39 -10.25
CA LYS A 96 12.76 13.98 -9.02
C LYS A 96 11.43 13.26 -9.31
N CYS A 97 11.42 12.43 -10.36
CA CYS A 97 10.22 11.75 -10.85
C CYS A 97 9.89 10.46 -10.08
N GLY A 98 10.88 9.81 -9.48
CA GLY A 98 10.69 8.57 -8.72
C GLY A 98 10.90 7.30 -9.54
N LEU A 99 10.86 7.31 -10.88
CA LEU A 99 10.91 6.09 -11.70
C LEU A 99 12.04 5.09 -11.35
N CYS A 100 13.23 5.56 -11.00
CA CYS A 100 14.34 4.70 -10.55
C CYS A 100 14.11 4.04 -9.17
N VAL A 101 13.27 4.62 -8.31
CA VAL A 101 12.82 4.03 -7.04
C VAL A 101 11.90 2.86 -7.35
N ALA A 102 10.89 3.06 -8.20
CA ALA A 102 9.98 1.98 -8.61
C ALA A 102 10.65 0.85 -9.40
N SER A 103 11.63 1.15 -10.26
CA SER A 103 12.31 0.13 -11.07
C SER A 103 13.40 -0.63 -10.31
N CYS A 104 13.85 -0.14 -9.15
CA CYS A 104 14.95 -0.76 -8.42
C CYS A 104 14.47 -2.02 -7.67
N PRO A 105 14.88 -3.24 -8.07
CA PRO A 105 14.37 -4.47 -7.47
C PRO A 105 14.78 -4.63 -6.00
N THR A 106 15.87 -3.97 -5.59
CA THR A 106 16.45 -4.07 -4.25
C THR A 106 16.12 -2.87 -3.36
N GLU A 107 15.32 -1.91 -3.87
CA GLU A 107 15.02 -0.65 -3.19
C GLU A 107 16.28 0.12 -2.73
N ALA A 108 17.36 0.04 -3.53
CA ALA A 108 18.57 0.82 -3.32
C ALA A 108 18.31 2.33 -3.41
N PHE A 109 17.31 2.73 -4.21
CA PHE A 109 16.82 4.10 -4.29
C PHE A 109 15.62 4.28 -3.37
N VAL A 110 15.63 5.32 -2.54
CA VAL A 110 14.56 5.63 -1.59
C VAL A 110 14.17 7.08 -1.71
N SER A 111 12.88 7.33 -1.97
CA SER A 111 12.26 8.64 -1.80
C SER A 111 11.50 8.65 -0.47
N PRO A 112 11.94 9.41 0.56
CA PRO A 112 11.29 9.42 1.86
C PRO A 112 9.79 9.72 1.84
N ARG A 113 9.27 10.44 0.83
CA ARG A 113 7.83 10.71 0.68
C ARG A 113 7.07 9.61 -0.07
N LEU A 114 7.72 8.93 -1.01
CA LEU A 114 7.08 8.01 -1.96
C LEU A 114 7.40 6.54 -1.67
N GLN A 115 7.82 6.24 -0.44
CA GLN A 115 7.96 4.87 0.05
C GLN A 115 6.65 4.08 -0.14
N PRO A 116 6.70 2.81 -0.60
CA PRO A 116 5.51 1.98 -0.82
C PRO A 116 4.50 2.05 0.32
N LYS A 117 4.96 1.87 1.56
CA LYS A 117 4.09 1.93 2.75
C LYS A 117 3.43 3.30 2.93
N LYS A 118 4.13 4.39 2.66
CA LYS A 118 3.60 5.75 2.83
C LYS A 118 2.56 6.09 1.77
N VAL A 119 2.79 5.64 0.54
CA VAL A 119 1.81 5.75 -0.55
C VAL A 119 0.55 4.96 -0.20
N TYR A 120 0.71 3.69 0.19
CA TYR A 120 -0.40 2.87 0.68
C TYR A 120 -1.14 3.55 1.83
N ASP A 121 -0.44 4.03 2.86
CA ASP A 121 -1.07 4.68 4.02
C ASP A 121 -1.82 5.96 3.63
N ALA A 122 -1.32 6.72 2.64
CA ALA A 122 -2.01 7.91 2.12
C ALA A 122 -3.28 7.55 1.35
N VAL A 123 -3.22 6.52 0.50
CA VAL A 123 -4.38 6.01 -0.23
C VAL A 123 -5.41 5.42 0.71
N ALA A 124 -4.98 4.63 1.70
CA ALA A 124 -5.84 4.07 2.73
C ALA A 124 -6.60 5.15 3.52
N ARG A 125 -5.94 6.29 3.83
CA ARG A 125 -6.58 7.46 4.44
C ARG A 125 -7.70 8.01 3.55
N ALA A 126 -7.36 8.33 2.31
CA ALA A 126 -8.29 8.90 1.35
C ALA A 126 -9.48 7.96 1.10
N ALA A 127 -9.20 6.69 0.80
CA ALA A 127 -10.19 5.68 0.41
C ALA A 127 -11.13 5.28 1.56
N THR A 128 -10.65 5.35 2.81
CA THR A 128 -11.50 5.08 3.99
C THR A 128 -12.42 6.26 4.30
N ALA A 129 -11.95 7.49 4.13
CA ALA A 129 -12.73 8.69 4.46
C ALA A 129 -13.74 9.09 3.37
N HIS A 130 -13.47 8.74 2.11
CA HIS A 130 -14.23 9.23 0.95
C HIS A 130 -14.85 8.12 0.12
N GLU A 131 -15.91 8.45 -0.62
CA GLU A 131 -16.57 7.54 -1.54
C GLU A 131 -15.59 7.00 -2.57
N THR A 132 -14.78 7.88 -3.17
CA THR A 132 -13.69 7.53 -4.10
C THR A 132 -12.40 8.23 -3.68
N ALA A 133 -11.28 7.53 -3.80
CA ALA A 133 -9.95 8.13 -3.66
C ALA A 133 -9.20 8.09 -4.99
N TYR A 134 -8.55 9.21 -5.33
CA TYR A 134 -7.84 9.36 -6.58
C TYR A 134 -6.33 9.38 -6.36
N VAL A 135 -5.59 8.58 -7.12
CA VAL A 135 -4.13 8.67 -7.19
C VAL A 135 -3.75 9.36 -8.49
N THR A 136 -2.92 10.39 -8.41
CA THR A 136 -2.53 11.18 -9.58
C THR A 136 -1.13 11.75 -9.43
N CYS A 137 -0.65 12.47 -10.44
CA CYS A 137 0.63 13.14 -10.41
C CYS A 137 0.51 14.67 -10.47
N THR A 138 1.58 15.35 -10.05
CA THR A 138 1.67 16.82 -10.11
C THR A 138 1.38 17.40 -11.50
N ARG A 139 1.72 16.67 -12.57
CA ARG A 139 1.53 17.13 -13.95
C ARG A 139 0.06 17.08 -14.37
N ALA A 140 -0.69 16.09 -13.90
CA ALA A 140 -2.10 15.91 -14.21
C ALA A 140 -2.99 16.85 -13.38
N LEU A 141 -2.72 16.98 -12.08
CA LEU A 141 -3.61 17.73 -11.18
C LEU A 141 -3.53 19.26 -11.35
N LYS A 142 -2.31 19.84 -11.35
CA LYS A 142 -2.06 21.28 -11.50
C LYS A 142 -2.82 22.23 -10.56
N ARG A 143 -3.33 21.71 -9.45
CA ARG A 143 -3.99 22.48 -8.38
C ARG A 143 -3.76 21.80 -7.05
N ILE A 144 -4.07 22.49 -5.96
CA ILE A 144 -4.02 21.92 -4.62
C ILE A 144 -4.96 20.70 -4.57
N PRO A 145 -4.47 19.55 -4.05
CA PRO A 145 -5.28 18.35 -3.93
C PRO A 145 -6.38 18.51 -2.90
N ARG A 146 -7.52 17.87 -3.18
CA ARG A 146 -8.58 17.67 -2.20
C ARG A 146 -8.21 16.54 -1.24
N GLU A 147 -8.97 16.39 -0.17
CA GLU A 147 -8.70 15.41 0.89
C GLU A 147 -8.66 13.94 0.39
N ASN A 148 -9.33 13.65 -0.72
CA ASN A 148 -9.38 12.32 -1.34
C ASN A 148 -8.38 12.11 -2.48
N GLU A 149 -7.49 13.07 -2.75
CA GLU A 149 -6.54 13.03 -3.86
C GLU A 149 -5.11 12.86 -3.35
N VAL A 150 -4.49 11.73 -3.69
CA VAL A 150 -3.10 11.42 -3.39
C VAL A 150 -2.23 11.81 -4.57
N VAL A 151 -1.42 12.85 -4.38
CA VAL A 151 -0.57 13.42 -5.44
C VAL A 151 0.87 12.96 -5.30
N LEU A 152 1.39 12.41 -6.39
CA LEU A 152 2.75 11.91 -6.50
C LEU A 152 3.57 12.80 -7.46
N ALA A 153 4.90 12.68 -7.39
CA ALA A 153 5.78 13.29 -8.39
C ALA A 153 5.47 12.76 -9.79
N CYS A 154 5.39 11.43 -9.90
CA CYS A 154 4.96 10.66 -11.05
C CYS A 154 4.13 9.48 -10.53
N VAL A 155 3.06 9.14 -11.23
CA VAL A 155 2.21 8.00 -10.86
C VAL A 155 2.85 6.66 -11.26
N GLY A 156 3.76 6.65 -12.23
CA GLY A 156 4.61 5.50 -12.56
C GLY A 156 5.68 5.17 -11.50
N ASP A 157 5.74 5.92 -10.38
CA ASP A 157 6.58 5.57 -9.21
C ASP A 157 5.90 4.54 -8.29
N VAL A 158 4.65 4.19 -8.54
CA VAL A 158 3.92 3.21 -7.71
C VAL A 158 4.18 1.81 -8.25
N THR A 159 4.78 0.95 -7.43
CA THR A 159 5.12 -0.42 -7.82
C THR A 159 3.89 -1.32 -7.92
N ARG A 160 4.00 -2.42 -8.67
CA ARG A 160 2.97 -3.46 -8.78
C ARG A 160 2.55 -4.02 -7.43
N GLU A 161 3.47 -4.19 -6.48
CA GLU A 161 3.16 -4.68 -5.13
C GLU A 161 2.32 -3.67 -4.36
N THR A 162 2.61 -2.38 -4.53
CA THR A 162 1.83 -1.30 -3.91
C THR A 162 0.43 -1.23 -4.51
N TRP A 163 0.31 -1.33 -5.84
CA TRP A 163 -0.98 -1.38 -6.52
C TRP A 163 -1.78 -2.63 -6.15
N PHE A 164 -1.14 -3.79 -6.10
CA PHE A 164 -1.76 -5.05 -5.66
C PHE A 164 -2.40 -4.89 -4.28
N SER A 165 -1.65 -4.36 -3.30
CA SER A 165 -2.18 -4.12 -1.96
C SER A 165 -3.31 -3.08 -1.94
N ILE A 166 -3.16 -1.96 -2.65
CA ILE A 166 -4.19 -0.92 -2.74
C ILE A 166 -5.47 -1.46 -3.36
N LEU A 167 -5.35 -2.16 -4.48
CA LEU A 167 -6.48 -2.68 -5.25
C LEU A 167 -7.21 -3.79 -4.47
N THR A 168 -6.46 -4.67 -3.80
CA THR A 168 -7.06 -5.70 -2.94
C THR A 168 -7.88 -5.08 -1.80
N ASP A 169 -7.30 -4.11 -1.10
CA ASP A 169 -7.90 -3.57 0.14
C ASP A 169 -8.98 -2.49 -0.12
N PHE A 170 -8.87 -1.75 -1.22
CA PHE A 170 -9.69 -0.56 -1.48
C PHE A 170 -10.32 -0.60 -2.89
N PRO A 171 -11.55 -1.13 -3.04
CA PRO A 171 -12.25 -1.17 -4.33
C PRO A 171 -12.64 0.19 -4.89
N ASN A 172 -12.56 1.24 -4.08
CA ASN A 172 -12.97 2.59 -4.42
C ASN A 172 -11.78 3.53 -4.70
N VAL A 173 -10.67 2.97 -5.17
CA VAL A 173 -9.51 3.73 -5.63
C VAL A 173 -9.53 3.80 -7.15
N SER A 174 -9.20 4.96 -7.68
CA SER A 174 -9.05 5.16 -9.12
C SER A 174 -7.82 6.03 -9.40
N VAL A 175 -7.22 5.83 -10.56
CA VAL A 175 -6.16 6.69 -11.06
C VAL A 175 -6.79 7.86 -11.81
N TYR A 176 -6.35 9.08 -11.55
CA TYR A 176 -6.73 10.23 -12.37
C TYR A 176 -5.58 10.62 -13.30
N LEU A 177 -5.80 10.50 -14.60
CA LEU A 177 -4.82 10.81 -15.63
C LEU A 177 -5.53 11.26 -16.92
N PRO A 178 -5.52 12.56 -17.26
CA PRO A 178 -6.08 13.05 -18.51
C PRO A 178 -5.41 12.40 -19.73
N LEU A 179 -6.18 12.21 -20.80
CA LEU A 179 -5.65 11.69 -22.07
C LEU A 179 -4.45 12.52 -22.55
N ASP A 180 -3.46 11.84 -23.11
CA ASP A 180 -2.21 12.40 -23.68
C ASP A 180 -1.32 13.20 -22.70
N ILE A 181 -1.66 13.26 -21.40
CA ILE A 181 -0.87 14.01 -20.42
C ILE A 181 0.56 13.48 -20.29
N CYS A 182 0.71 12.16 -20.45
CA CYS A 182 1.97 11.44 -20.38
C CYS A 182 2.78 11.55 -21.68
N THR A 183 2.12 11.54 -22.84
CA THR A 183 2.78 11.73 -24.15
C THR A 183 3.52 13.07 -24.22
N ALA A 184 2.93 14.13 -23.65
CA ALA A 184 3.57 15.44 -23.54
C ALA A 184 4.48 15.58 -22.30
N CYS A 185 4.67 14.52 -21.51
CA CYS A 185 5.47 14.53 -20.30
C CYS A 185 6.93 14.18 -20.61
N ARG A 186 7.85 14.94 -20.02
CA ARG A 186 9.29 14.65 -20.09
C ARG A 186 9.73 13.44 -19.22
N ASN A 187 8.79 12.71 -18.60
CA ASN A 187 9.07 11.45 -17.92
C ASN A 187 8.68 10.30 -18.88
N ALA A 188 9.46 10.13 -19.95
CA ALA A 188 9.04 9.38 -21.14
C ALA A 188 8.51 7.96 -20.85
N VAL A 189 9.15 7.23 -19.92
CA VAL A 189 8.78 5.84 -19.58
C VAL A 189 7.73 5.73 -18.46
N GLY A 190 7.29 6.86 -17.89
CA GLY A 190 6.42 6.84 -16.72
C GLY A 190 5.02 6.28 -16.97
N GLU A 191 4.53 6.38 -18.20
CA GLU A 191 3.24 5.80 -18.63
C GLU A 191 3.32 4.29 -18.79
N GLU A 192 4.37 3.81 -19.46
CA GLU A 192 4.65 2.38 -19.64
C GLU A 192 4.81 1.69 -18.29
N MET A 193 5.65 2.23 -17.40
CA MET A 193 5.84 1.68 -16.05
C MET A 193 4.53 1.64 -15.24
N LEU A 194 3.69 2.67 -15.36
CA LEU A 194 2.38 2.68 -14.71
C LEU A 194 1.49 1.58 -15.27
N GLY A 195 1.42 1.46 -16.60
CA GLY A 195 0.63 0.47 -17.30
C GLY A 195 1.02 -0.96 -16.91
N GLU A 196 2.31 -1.29 -16.93
CA GLU A 196 2.82 -2.59 -16.51
C GLU A 196 2.50 -2.90 -15.05
N ALA A 197 2.69 -1.93 -14.15
CA ALA A 197 2.46 -2.11 -12.73
C ALA A 197 0.97 -2.32 -12.40
N ILE A 198 0.08 -1.57 -13.06
CA ILE A 198 -1.37 -1.75 -12.92
C ILE A 198 -1.80 -3.08 -13.55
N ALA A 199 -1.39 -3.40 -14.77
CA ALA A 199 -1.76 -4.64 -15.44
C ALA A 199 -1.36 -5.86 -14.59
N THR A 200 -0.14 -5.88 -14.06
CA THR A 200 0.31 -6.95 -13.16
C THR A 200 -0.55 -7.04 -11.90
N ALA A 201 -0.90 -5.90 -11.29
CA ALA A 201 -1.76 -5.87 -10.11
C ALA A 201 -3.20 -6.32 -10.41
N GLU A 202 -3.76 -5.94 -11.55
CA GLU A 202 -5.08 -6.36 -12.02
C GLU A 202 -5.15 -7.87 -12.25
N GLU A 203 -4.09 -8.45 -12.85
CA GLU A 203 -3.95 -9.90 -13.03
C GLU A 203 -3.90 -10.62 -11.67
N TRP A 204 -3.13 -10.11 -10.71
CA TRP A 204 -3.01 -10.73 -9.39
C TRP A 204 -4.32 -10.66 -8.59
N VAL A 205 -5.05 -9.54 -8.65
CA VAL A 205 -6.32 -9.34 -7.92
C VAL A 205 -7.53 -9.93 -8.66
N GLY A 206 -7.47 -10.06 -9.98
CA GLY A 206 -8.61 -10.44 -10.82
C GLY A 206 -9.66 -9.33 -10.99
N ARG A 207 -9.25 -8.06 -10.86
CA ARG A 207 -10.14 -6.89 -10.96
C ARG A 207 -9.41 -5.73 -11.62
N GLY A 208 -10.13 -4.93 -12.42
CA GLY A 208 -9.61 -3.70 -13.00
C GLY A 208 -9.45 -2.54 -12.01
N MET A 209 -8.49 -1.67 -12.29
CA MET A 209 -8.28 -0.37 -11.67
C MET A 209 -9.17 0.68 -12.34
N GLY A 210 -9.82 1.54 -11.55
CA GLY A 210 -10.55 2.67 -12.12
C GLY A 210 -9.60 3.70 -12.74
N LEU A 211 -10.00 4.29 -13.85
CA LEU A 211 -9.25 5.34 -14.54
C LEU A 211 -10.19 6.51 -14.87
N GLU A 212 -9.94 7.66 -14.27
CA GLU A 212 -10.63 8.92 -14.55
C GLU A 212 -9.78 9.81 -15.45
N VAL A 213 -10.39 10.37 -16.49
CA VAL A 213 -9.69 11.20 -17.48
C VAL A 213 -10.19 12.65 -17.51
N ASP A 214 -11.45 12.90 -17.12
CA ASP A 214 -12.01 14.25 -17.04
C ASP A 214 -11.88 14.79 -15.60
N PRO A 215 -11.28 15.99 -15.39
CA PRO A 215 -11.22 16.61 -14.07
C PRO A 215 -12.59 16.84 -13.41
N LYS A 216 -13.68 16.88 -14.18
CA LYS A 216 -15.06 17.04 -13.65
C LYS A 216 -15.54 15.81 -12.89
N ASP A 217 -15.02 14.63 -13.22
CA ASP A 217 -15.40 13.37 -12.58
C ASP A 217 -14.72 13.21 -11.21
N LEU A 218 -13.75 14.07 -10.89
CA LEU A 218 -13.14 14.15 -9.56
C LEU A 218 -14.11 14.74 -8.55
N VAL A 219 -14.93 13.89 -7.96
CA VAL A 219 -15.84 14.25 -6.86
C VAL A 219 -15.19 13.93 -5.51
N CYS A 220 -15.33 14.83 -4.53
CA CYS A 220 -14.79 14.67 -3.17
C CYS A 220 -15.94 14.54 -2.16
N ASN A 221 -16.65 13.42 -2.22
CA ASN A 221 -17.71 13.10 -1.27
C ASN A 221 -17.13 12.30 -0.10
N LYS A 222 -17.35 12.77 1.12
CA LYS A 222 -17.04 12.01 2.34
C LYS A 222 -18.06 10.89 2.51
N ARG A 223 -17.62 9.73 3.02
CA ARG A 223 -18.55 8.66 3.37
C ARG A 223 -19.38 9.07 4.58
N ARG A 224 -20.68 8.84 4.53
CA ARG A 224 -21.61 9.17 5.63
C ARG A 224 -21.19 8.61 6.99
N GLU A 225 -20.68 7.37 7.01
CA GLU A 225 -20.15 6.73 8.21
C GLU A 225 -18.97 7.51 8.83
N TYR A 226 -18.13 8.11 7.97
CA TYR A 226 -17.01 8.93 8.39
C TYR A 226 -17.46 10.33 8.83
N GLU A 227 -18.39 10.96 8.12
CA GLU A 227 -18.96 12.27 8.51
C GLU A 227 -19.62 12.21 9.89
N ARG A 228 -20.43 11.18 10.14
CA ARG A 228 -21.04 10.93 11.45
C ARG A 228 -19.99 10.81 12.55
N LYS A 229 -18.88 10.13 12.25
CA LYS A 229 -17.80 9.94 13.22
C LYS A 229 -17.01 11.23 13.49
N GLU A 230 -16.66 11.98 12.46
CA GLU A 230 -15.95 13.27 12.59
C GLU A 230 -16.79 14.27 13.41
N PHE A 231 -18.11 14.30 13.18
CA PHE A 231 -19.05 15.08 13.97
C PHE A 231 -19.03 14.69 15.46
N VAL A 232 -19.10 13.39 15.77
CA VAL A 232 -19.01 12.89 17.15
C VAL A 232 -17.66 13.20 17.78
N ASP A 233 -16.55 12.96 17.07
CA ASP A 233 -15.19 13.24 17.56
C ASP A 233 -15.00 14.75 17.84
N ASN A 234 -15.56 15.63 17.01
CA ASN A 234 -15.54 17.07 17.23
C ASN A 234 -16.36 17.48 18.46
N ILE A 235 -17.55 16.88 18.67
CA ILE A 235 -18.34 17.10 19.89
C ILE A 235 -17.56 16.66 21.12
N VAL A 236 -16.96 15.47 21.12
CA VAL A 236 -16.16 14.96 22.25
C VAL A 236 -15.01 15.92 22.57
N ARG A 237 -14.29 16.41 21.54
CA ARG A 237 -13.17 17.35 21.71
C ARG A 237 -13.61 18.70 22.26
N GLN A 238 -14.75 19.25 21.80
CA GLN A 238 -15.22 20.57 22.22
C GLN A 238 -15.95 20.54 23.57
N THR A 239 -16.64 19.45 23.90
CA THR A 239 -17.51 19.37 25.09
C THR A 239 -16.96 18.49 26.21
N GLY A 240 -15.94 17.68 25.94
CA GLY A 240 -15.37 16.74 26.91
C GLY A 240 -16.29 15.57 27.29
N LEU A 241 -17.46 15.41 26.65
CA LEU A 241 -18.35 14.28 26.90
C LEU A 241 -17.75 12.98 26.39
N THR A 242 -17.78 11.93 27.22
CA THR A 242 -17.33 10.59 26.84
C THR A 242 -18.34 9.89 25.93
N VAL A 243 -17.83 9.16 24.93
CA VAL A 243 -18.59 8.40 23.92
C VAL A 243 -19.63 7.45 24.53
N SER A 244 -19.45 7.05 25.79
CA SER A 244 -20.33 6.16 26.56
C SER A 244 -21.79 6.62 26.68
N LYS A 245 -22.10 7.90 26.41
CA LYS A 245 -23.46 8.46 26.45
C LYS A 245 -24.12 8.62 25.08
N LEU A 246 -23.43 8.29 23.98
CA LEU A 246 -23.96 8.29 22.62
C LEU A 246 -24.16 6.84 22.17
N THR A 247 -25.24 6.57 21.43
CA THR A 247 -25.78 5.23 21.15
C THR A 247 -24.79 4.23 20.53
N PRO A 248 -25.04 2.90 20.66
CA PRO A 248 -24.14 1.82 20.21
C PRO A 248 -23.83 1.80 18.71
N ALA A 249 -24.60 2.54 17.89
CA ALA A 249 -24.46 2.57 16.43
C ALA A 249 -23.16 3.27 15.94
N THR A 250 -22.48 4.02 16.81
CA THR A 250 -21.20 4.68 16.49
C THR A 250 -19.96 3.80 16.77
N ALA A 251 -20.14 2.68 17.46
CA ALA A 251 -19.03 1.82 17.92
C ALA A 251 -18.37 0.97 16.82
N ALA A 252 -19.00 0.83 15.65
CA ALA A 252 -18.60 -0.15 14.63
C ALA A 252 -17.68 0.39 13.51
N VAL A 253 -17.44 1.71 13.44
CA VAL A 253 -16.61 2.27 12.37
C VAL A 253 -15.18 2.44 12.89
N ALA A 254 -14.24 1.61 12.45
CA ALA A 254 -12.82 1.83 12.73
C ALA A 254 -12.40 3.22 12.21
N THR A 255 -11.69 4.03 13.01
CA THR A 255 -11.14 5.30 12.47
C THR A 255 -10.19 4.99 11.31
N VAL A 256 -10.02 5.95 10.40
CA VAL A 256 -8.90 5.98 9.44
C VAL A 256 -7.58 5.65 10.15
N THR A 257 -7.34 6.28 11.30
CA THR A 257 -6.18 6.02 12.17
C THR A 257 -6.11 4.57 12.66
N GLN A 258 -7.25 3.96 13.01
CA GLN A 258 -7.32 2.57 13.45
C GLN A 258 -6.97 1.61 12.30
N ARG A 259 -7.52 1.79 11.09
CA ARG A 259 -7.19 0.93 9.94
C ARG A 259 -5.70 1.01 9.56
N ILE A 260 -5.11 2.20 9.61
CA ILE A 260 -3.67 2.40 9.35
C ILE A 260 -2.81 1.77 10.45
N ARG A 261 -3.22 1.90 11.71
CA ARG A 261 -2.57 1.24 12.84
C ARG A 261 -2.65 -0.28 12.71
N GLU A 262 -3.81 -0.81 12.31
CA GLU A 262 -4.00 -2.23 12.05
C GLU A 262 -3.06 -2.70 10.94
N HIS A 263 -3.04 -2.03 9.78
CA HIS A 263 -2.11 -2.36 8.70
C HIS A 263 -0.64 -2.33 9.14
N THR A 264 -0.21 -1.27 9.83
CA THR A 264 1.15 -1.17 10.38
C THR A 264 1.45 -2.30 11.35
N SER A 265 0.51 -2.64 12.23
CA SER A 265 0.66 -3.74 13.19
C SER A 265 0.75 -5.12 12.52
N ARG A 266 0.04 -5.32 11.39
CA ARG A 266 0.06 -6.54 10.59
C ARG A 266 1.43 -6.73 9.94
N VAL A 267 1.97 -5.70 9.29
CA VAL A 267 3.31 -5.74 8.71
C VAL A 267 4.34 -6.09 9.79
N SER A 268 4.30 -5.43 10.95
CA SER A 268 5.21 -5.75 12.05
C SER A 268 5.01 -7.15 12.64
N ALA A 269 3.79 -7.70 12.63
CA ALA A 269 3.52 -9.07 13.08
C ALA A 269 4.10 -10.09 12.10
N LEU A 270 3.85 -9.91 10.81
CA LEU A 270 4.41 -10.74 9.75
C LEU A 270 5.95 -10.78 9.81
N GLU A 271 6.59 -9.62 9.99
CA GLU A 271 8.04 -9.58 10.15
C GLU A 271 8.52 -10.40 11.35
N ARG A 272 7.80 -10.37 12.48
CA ARG A 272 8.16 -11.20 13.64
C ARG A 272 8.00 -12.68 13.32
N THR A 273 6.90 -13.08 12.69
CA THR A 273 6.64 -14.47 12.28
C THR A 273 7.73 -14.96 11.32
N LEU A 274 8.09 -14.17 10.30
CA LEU A 274 9.16 -14.48 9.36
C LEU A 274 10.54 -14.58 10.02
N ASN A 275 10.89 -13.62 10.90
CA ASN A 275 12.16 -13.67 11.60
C ASN A 275 12.25 -14.88 12.56
N ALA A 276 11.13 -15.32 13.13
CA ALA A 276 11.06 -16.51 13.97
C ALA A 276 11.14 -17.81 13.14
N ALA A 277 10.45 -17.87 12.00
CA ALA A 277 10.37 -19.05 11.15
C ALA A 277 11.67 -19.31 10.36
N CYS A 278 12.28 -18.27 9.80
CA CYS A 278 13.41 -18.42 8.87
C CYS A 278 14.78 -18.39 9.56
N GLY A 279 14.89 -17.92 10.82
CA GLY A 279 16.14 -17.87 11.59
C GLY A 279 17.27 -17.04 10.93
N THR A 280 18.51 -17.25 11.37
CA THR A 280 19.71 -16.67 10.72
C THR A 280 20.24 -17.58 9.63
N THR A 281 20.78 -16.99 8.56
CA THR A 281 21.45 -17.75 7.48
C THR A 281 22.69 -18.50 7.99
N THR A 282 23.23 -19.44 7.21
CA THR A 282 24.53 -20.06 7.54
C THR A 282 25.66 -19.04 7.73
N GLN A 283 25.56 -17.90 7.05
CA GLN A 283 26.48 -16.76 7.20
C GLN A 283 26.18 -15.88 8.43
N LYS A 284 25.25 -16.28 9.31
CA LYS A 284 24.75 -15.51 10.45
C LYS A 284 24.21 -14.12 10.08
N ARG A 285 23.79 -13.93 8.83
CA ARG A 285 23.17 -12.70 8.36
C ARG A 285 21.66 -12.77 8.51
N ARG A 286 21.07 -11.64 8.91
CA ARG A 286 19.61 -11.47 8.98
C ARG A 286 19.07 -11.17 7.59
N ARG A 287 18.06 -11.91 7.15
CA ARG A 287 17.37 -11.66 5.88
C ARG A 287 16.67 -10.31 5.90
N VAL A 288 16.60 -9.66 4.74
CA VAL A 288 16.05 -8.31 4.58
C VAL A 288 14.82 -8.36 3.68
N LEU A 289 13.69 -7.81 4.15
CA LEU A 289 12.53 -7.60 3.30
C LEU A 289 12.55 -6.19 2.74
N THR A 290 12.27 -6.06 1.45
CA THR A 290 11.97 -4.77 0.82
C THR A 290 10.55 -4.32 1.19
N GLN A 291 10.27 -3.02 1.13
CA GLN A 291 8.97 -2.47 1.51
C GLN A 291 7.84 -2.94 0.60
N GLY A 292 8.09 -3.04 -0.72
CA GLY A 292 7.15 -3.62 -1.67
C GLY A 292 6.84 -5.08 -1.31
N ARG A 293 7.88 -5.87 -0.95
CA ARG A 293 7.70 -7.26 -0.53
C ARG A 293 6.91 -7.37 0.78
N GLN A 294 7.17 -6.50 1.75
CA GLN A 294 6.39 -6.43 3.00
C GLN A 294 4.90 -6.19 2.74
N LEU A 295 4.57 -5.24 1.87
CA LEU A 295 3.18 -4.95 1.49
C LEU A 295 2.52 -6.15 0.83
N MET A 296 3.18 -6.71 -0.19
CA MET A 296 2.67 -7.86 -0.94
C MET A 296 2.38 -9.05 -0.02
N LEU A 297 3.34 -9.40 0.84
CA LEU A 297 3.16 -10.49 1.81
C LEU A 297 2.04 -10.17 2.80
N SER A 298 1.95 -8.94 3.33
CA SER A 298 0.86 -8.54 4.24
C SER A 298 -0.52 -8.66 3.59
N THR A 299 -0.63 -8.41 2.28
CA THR A 299 -1.88 -8.61 1.52
C THR A 299 -2.17 -10.10 1.30
N LEU A 300 -1.17 -10.88 0.87
CA LEU A 300 -1.34 -12.33 0.67
C LEU A 300 -1.74 -13.08 1.95
N GLN A 301 -1.29 -12.62 3.12
CA GLN A 301 -1.70 -13.24 4.38
C GLN A 301 -3.15 -12.99 4.76
N GLN A 302 -3.78 -11.94 4.21
CA GLN A 302 -5.20 -11.67 4.39
C GLN A 302 -6.04 -12.33 3.30
N HIS A 303 -5.43 -12.52 2.12
CA HIS A 303 -6.07 -13.04 0.91
C HIS A 303 -5.19 -14.14 0.30
N PRO A 304 -5.05 -15.29 0.99
CA PRO A 304 -4.18 -16.38 0.54
C PRO A 304 -4.65 -17.02 -0.76
N ASP A 305 -5.94 -16.88 -1.10
CA ASP A 305 -6.53 -17.30 -2.37
C ASP A 305 -5.93 -16.56 -3.59
N LEU A 306 -5.37 -15.36 -3.40
CA LEU A 306 -4.71 -14.62 -4.47
C LEU A 306 -3.29 -15.14 -4.77
N ALA A 307 -2.71 -15.97 -3.90
CA ALA A 307 -1.33 -16.43 -4.04
C ALA A 307 -1.06 -17.18 -5.34
N GLU A 308 -2.04 -17.94 -5.85
CA GLU A 308 -1.93 -18.69 -7.10
C GLU A 308 -1.83 -17.78 -8.35
N ASN A 309 -2.35 -16.55 -8.26
CA ASN A 309 -2.29 -15.56 -9.34
C ASN A 309 -0.96 -14.79 -9.34
N VAL A 310 -0.28 -14.71 -8.20
CA VAL A 310 0.98 -13.98 -8.08
C VAL A 310 2.10 -14.78 -8.74
N ARG A 311 2.75 -14.20 -9.75
CA ARG A 311 3.91 -14.80 -10.43
C ARG A 311 5.21 -14.22 -9.90
N VAL A 312 6.11 -15.08 -9.45
CA VAL A 312 7.44 -14.70 -8.94
C VAL A 312 8.56 -15.46 -9.63
N GLN A 313 9.72 -14.83 -9.71
CA GLN A 313 10.95 -15.43 -10.23
C GLN A 313 11.80 -15.96 -9.07
N LEU A 314 12.11 -17.26 -9.09
CA LEU A 314 12.93 -17.92 -8.08
C LEU A 314 14.09 -18.68 -8.72
N PRO A 315 15.27 -18.74 -8.09
CA PRO A 315 16.39 -19.52 -8.60
C PRO A 315 16.19 -21.02 -8.34
N GLU A 316 16.36 -21.83 -9.37
CA GLU A 316 16.40 -23.29 -9.30
C GLU A 316 17.82 -23.79 -9.55
N CYS A 317 18.28 -24.73 -8.72
CA CYS A 317 19.65 -25.25 -8.73
C CYS A 317 19.73 -26.64 -9.36
N ASP A 318 20.60 -26.78 -10.36
CA ASP A 318 21.09 -28.05 -10.89
C ASP A 318 22.21 -28.58 -9.98
N HIS A 319 21.89 -29.60 -9.19
CA HIS A 319 22.80 -30.16 -8.20
C HIS A 319 23.98 -30.91 -8.82
N ASP A 320 23.89 -31.36 -10.07
CA ASP A 320 24.99 -32.04 -10.75
C ASP A 320 26.08 -31.04 -11.19
N LYS A 321 25.70 -29.78 -11.43
CA LYS A 321 26.63 -28.69 -11.74
C LYS A 321 27.09 -27.90 -10.53
N CYS A 322 26.37 -28.00 -9.41
CA CYS A 322 26.63 -27.18 -8.23
C CYS A 322 27.92 -27.64 -7.52
N THR A 323 28.90 -26.75 -7.44
CA THR A 323 30.15 -26.97 -6.71
C THR A 323 30.07 -26.60 -5.22
N MET A 324 28.93 -26.09 -4.77
CA MET A 324 28.69 -25.66 -3.39
C MET A 324 29.65 -24.55 -2.91
N CYS A 325 30.19 -23.74 -3.83
CA CYS A 325 31.17 -22.69 -3.52
C CYS A 325 30.61 -21.56 -2.64
N GLY A 326 29.30 -21.29 -2.70
CA GLY A 326 28.62 -20.27 -1.89
C GLY A 326 28.59 -18.85 -2.47
N ASP A 327 29.10 -18.62 -3.68
CA ASP A 327 29.12 -17.28 -4.31
C ASP A 327 27.71 -16.69 -4.44
N CYS A 328 26.72 -17.52 -4.81
CA CYS A 328 25.32 -17.11 -4.90
C CYS A 328 24.72 -16.67 -3.56
N VAL A 329 25.14 -17.29 -2.45
CA VAL A 329 24.73 -16.93 -1.09
C VAL A 329 25.35 -15.60 -0.68
N ALA A 330 26.65 -15.42 -0.93
CA ALA A 330 27.37 -14.18 -0.63
C ALA A 330 26.83 -12.97 -1.43
N ALA A 331 26.47 -13.21 -2.69
CA ALA A 331 25.96 -12.19 -3.59
C ALA A 331 24.49 -11.82 -3.35
N CYS A 332 23.70 -12.62 -2.62
CA CYS A 332 22.28 -12.31 -2.42
C CYS A 332 22.09 -11.00 -1.61
N PRO A 333 21.47 -9.94 -2.17
CA PRO A 333 21.35 -8.64 -1.51
C PRO A 333 20.41 -8.67 -0.30
N VAL A 334 19.44 -9.58 -0.31
CA VAL A 334 18.42 -9.77 0.72
C VAL A 334 18.66 -11.01 1.59
N PHE A 335 19.78 -11.72 1.33
CA PHE A 335 20.19 -12.94 2.03
C PHE A 335 19.13 -14.08 1.98
N ALA A 336 18.35 -14.13 0.89
CA ALA A 336 17.34 -15.18 0.68
C ALA A 336 17.95 -16.54 0.28
N CYS A 337 19.12 -16.54 -0.35
CA CYS A 337 19.84 -17.77 -0.73
C CYS A 337 20.65 -18.31 0.45
N ASP A 338 20.72 -19.64 0.59
CA ASP A 338 21.53 -20.32 1.60
C ASP A 338 22.01 -21.70 1.11
N LEU A 339 22.97 -22.30 1.83
CA LEU A 339 23.40 -23.69 1.66
C LEU A 339 23.03 -24.48 2.92
N THR A 340 22.40 -25.65 2.76
CA THR A 340 22.17 -26.57 3.89
C THR A 340 23.48 -27.15 4.44
N ALA A 341 23.44 -27.81 5.59
CA ALA A 341 24.61 -28.48 6.18
C ALA A 341 25.27 -29.51 5.23
N ASN A 342 24.51 -30.07 4.29
CA ASN A 342 24.98 -31.03 3.29
C ASN A 342 25.39 -30.35 1.97
N GLY A 343 25.48 -29.01 1.95
CA GLY A 343 25.87 -28.22 0.78
C GLY A 343 24.79 -28.04 -0.29
N LYS A 344 23.56 -28.48 -0.06
CA LYS A 344 22.45 -28.26 -1.00
C LYS A 344 22.01 -26.80 -1.00
N PHE A 345 21.94 -26.17 -2.17
CA PHE A 345 21.38 -24.83 -2.36
C PHE A 345 19.89 -24.78 -1.97
N THR A 346 19.51 -23.74 -1.27
CA THR A 346 18.14 -23.43 -0.88
C THR A 346 17.88 -21.94 -1.03
N VAL A 347 16.65 -21.58 -1.36
CA VAL A 347 16.19 -20.19 -1.39
C VAL A 347 14.94 -20.09 -0.53
N GLU A 348 14.86 -19.02 0.25
CA GLU A 348 13.68 -18.66 1.02
C GLU A 348 12.76 -17.78 0.14
N PRO A 349 11.62 -18.30 -0.36
CA PRO A 349 10.78 -17.61 -1.34
C PRO A 349 10.23 -16.28 -0.82
N THR A 350 9.89 -16.21 0.47
CA THR A 350 9.32 -15.01 1.10
C THR A 350 10.24 -13.79 1.00
N TYR A 351 11.56 -14.00 1.14
CA TYR A 351 12.57 -12.96 1.06
C TYR A 351 13.15 -12.78 -0.35
N CYS A 352 13.05 -13.77 -1.23
CA CYS A 352 13.57 -13.67 -2.58
C CYS A 352 12.80 -12.60 -3.38
N ILE A 353 13.54 -11.63 -3.92
CA ILE A 353 13.02 -10.55 -4.77
C ILE A 353 13.16 -10.85 -6.28
N GLY A 354 13.62 -12.04 -6.65
CA GLY A 354 13.75 -12.46 -8.05
C GLY A 354 14.80 -11.70 -8.88
N CYS A 355 15.77 -11.05 -8.23
CA CYS A 355 16.73 -10.14 -8.88
C CYS A 355 17.76 -10.79 -9.83
N GLY A 356 17.86 -12.12 -9.90
CA GLY A 356 18.74 -12.82 -10.83
C GLY A 356 20.23 -12.84 -10.49
N LEU A 357 20.74 -11.97 -9.60
CA LEU A 357 22.19 -11.86 -9.34
C LEU A 357 22.86 -13.20 -8.95
N CYS A 358 22.16 -14.07 -8.22
CA CYS A 358 22.66 -15.41 -7.88
C CYS A 358 22.99 -16.27 -9.11
N THR A 359 22.26 -16.10 -10.22
CA THR A 359 22.51 -16.79 -11.49
C THR A 359 23.70 -16.19 -12.23
N GLU A 360 23.84 -14.87 -12.21
CA GLU A 360 24.92 -14.15 -12.88
C GLU A 360 26.28 -14.42 -12.24
N VAL A 361 26.33 -14.55 -10.91
CA VAL A 361 27.59 -14.85 -10.20
C VAL A 361 28.02 -16.31 -10.28
N CYS A 362 27.10 -17.22 -10.60
CA CYS A 362 27.35 -18.67 -10.60
C CYS A 362 28.27 -19.07 -11.76
N GLY A 363 29.55 -19.29 -11.46
CA GLY A 363 30.57 -19.67 -12.46
C GLY A 363 30.24 -20.98 -13.20
N ASP A 364 29.67 -21.96 -12.49
CA ASP A 364 29.29 -23.27 -13.04
C ASP A 364 27.93 -23.27 -13.75
N ARG A 365 27.22 -22.13 -13.77
CA ARG A 365 25.87 -21.99 -14.35
C ARG A 365 24.87 -23.04 -13.83
N ALA A 366 24.98 -23.36 -12.55
CA ALA A 366 24.11 -24.30 -11.85
C ALA A 366 22.73 -23.69 -11.51
N LEU A 367 22.57 -22.36 -11.58
CA LEU A 367 21.33 -21.68 -11.22
C LEU A 367 20.63 -21.09 -12.45
N LYS A 368 19.30 -21.25 -12.52
CA LYS A 368 18.41 -20.62 -13.50
C LYS A 368 17.24 -19.94 -12.79
N MET A 369 16.79 -18.79 -13.29
CA MET A 369 15.54 -18.19 -12.81
C MET A 369 14.36 -18.92 -13.45
N VAL A 370 13.39 -19.32 -12.62
CA VAL A 370 12.16 -19.96 -13.06
C VAL A 370 10.97 -19.21 -12.46
N GLU A 371 9.92 -19.09 -13.26
CA GLU A 371 8.64 -18.56 -12.78
C GLU A 371 7.92 -19.61 -11.93
N ARG A 372 7.36 -19.16 -10.80
CA ARG A 372 6.50 -19.96 -9.91
C ARG A 372 5.31 -19.10 -9.48
N ASP A 373 4.24 -19.76 -9.06
CA ASP A 373 3.17 -19.07 -8.34
C ASP A 373 3.63 -18.63 -6.95
N GLY A 374 2.79 -17.83 -6.29
CA GLY A 374 3.05 -17.23 -5.00
C GLY A 374 2.63 -18.09 -3.82
N ALA A 375 2.29 -19.38 -4.00
CA ALA A 375 1.82 -20.23 -2.90
C ALA A 375 2.82 -20.30 -1.74
N ASP A 376 4.12 -20.38 -2.05
CA ASP A 376 5.22 -20.38 -1.07
C ASP A 376 5.42 -19.03 -0.34
N LEU A 377 4.62 -18.02 -0.65
CA LEU A 377 4.67 -16.69 -0.03
C LEU A 377 3.64 -16.52 1.10
N VAL A 378 2.67 -17.42 1.19
CA VAL A 378 1.72 -17.49 2.30
C VAL A 378 2.42 -18.19 3.45
N VAL A 379 2.83 -17.43 4.46
CA VAL A 379 3.54 -17.97 5.64
C VAL A 379 2.52 -18.46 6.65
N PRO A 380 2.55 -19.73 7.06
CA PRO A 380 1.73 -20.19 8.17
C PRO A 380 2.04 -19.40 9.44
N ASP A 381 1.02 -18.85 10.09
CA ASP A 381 1.14 -18.16 11.37
C ASP A 381 0.30 -18.91 12.42
N PRO A 382 0.91 -19.85 13.17
CA PRO A 382 0.18 -20.67 14.14
C PRO A 382 -0.52 -19.84 15.23
N GLU A 383 0.01 -18.66 15.57
CA GLU A 383 -0.60 -17.80 16.58
C GLU A 383 -1.83 -17.09 16.02
N ALA A 384 -1.75 -16.59 14.78
CA ALA A 384 -2.88 -16.01 14.07
C ALA A 384 -3.99 -17.05 13.84
N GLU A 385 -3.63 -18.27 13.42
CA GLU A 385 -4.56 -19.39 13.25
C GLU A 385 -5.28 -19.74 14.56
N ARG A 386 -4.53 -19.85 15.68
CA ARG A 386 -5.11 -20.07 17.01
C ARG A 386 -6.07 -18.94 17.41
N LYS A 387 -5.68 -17.68 17.19
CA LYS A 387 -6.51 -16.52 17.52
C LYS A 387 -7.77 -16.47 16.66
N ALA A 388 -7.68 -16.79 15.38
CA ALA A 388 -8.83 -16.87 14.47
C ALA A 388 -9.80 -17.97 14.89
N LYS A 389 -9.28 -19.14 15.28
CA LYS A 389 -10.09 -20.24 15.83
C LYS A 389 -10.85 -19.83 17.09
N LEU A 390 -10.15 -19.25 18.08
CA LEU A 390 -10.77 -18.77 19.31
C LEU A 390 -11.81 -17.66 19.06
N ALA A 391 -11.55 -16.76 18.11
CA ALA A 391 -12.50 -15.71 17.73
C ALA A 391 -13.74 -16.29 17.03
N ALA A 392 -13.58 -17.33 16.21
CA ALA A 392 -14.68 -18.02 15.56
C ALA A 392 -15.54 -18.79 16.59
N GLU A 393 -14.92 -19.48 17.55
CA GLU A 393 -15.57 -20.13 18.68
C GLU A 393 -16.36 -19.11 19.51
N ALA A 394 -15.74 -18.00 19.91
CA ALA A 394 -16.41 -16.94 20.66
C ALA A 394 -17.58 -16.29 19.88
N LYS A 395 -17.44 -16.13 18.55
CA LYS A 395 -18.51 -15.61 17.69
C LYS A 395 -19.68 -16.60 17.60
N ALA A 396 -19.41 -17.91 17.56
CA ALA A 396 -20.43 -18.94 17.56
C ALA A 396 -21.18 -18.99 18.91
N GLU A 397 -20.45 -18.99 20.03
CA GLU A 397 -21.04 -18.93 21.38
C GLU A 397 -21.90 -17.67 21.58
N TYR A 398 -21.42 -16.51 21.13
CA TYR A 398 -22.20 -15.27 21.18
C TYR A 398 -23.48 -15.35 20.32
N ALA A 399 -23.41 -15.96 19.13
CA ALA A 399 -24.57 -16.14 18.26
C ALA A 399 -25.62 -17.06 18.89
N GLU A 400 -25.19 -18.13 19.55
CA GLU A 400 -26.04 -19.07 20.28
C GLU A 400 -26.70 -18.39 21.49
N ALA A 401 -25.91 -17.71 22.33
CA ALA A 401 -26.42 -16.95 23.47
C ALA A 401 -27.42 -15.86 23.04
N LYS A 402 -27.15 -15.16 21.93
CA LYS A 402 -28.07 -14.16 21.36
C LYS A 402 -29.38 -14.81 20.88
N ALA A 403 -29.32 -15.99 20.29
CA ALA A 403 -30.51 -16.74 19.86
C ALA A 403 -31.35 -17.18 21.07
N GLU A 404 -30.73 -17.69 22.13
CA GLU A 404 -31.42 -18.05 23.37
C GLU A 404 -32.10 -16.86 24.04
N VAL A 405 -31.39 -15.73 24.15
CA VAL A 405 -31.93 -14.51 24.74
C VAL A 405 -33.13 -14.01 23.94
N LYS A 406 -33.04 -14.02 22.60
CA LYS A 406 -34.16 -13.64 21.72
C LYS A 406 -35.36 -14.57 21.92
N GLN A 407 -35.15 -15.87 22.08
CA GLN A 407 -36.22 -16.84 22.32
C GLN A 407 -36.88 -16.64 23.70
N LYS A 408 -36.09 -16.43 24.76
CA LYS A 408 -36.60 -16.17 26.12
C LYS A 408 -37.37 -14.86 26.19
N LEU A 409 -36.88 -13.81 25.53
CA LEU A 409 -37.56 -12.51 25.46
C LEU A 409 -38.89 -12.59 24.70
N GLY A 410 -38.93 -13.34 23.58
CA GLY A 410 -40.17 -13.58 22.83
C GLY A 410 -41.23 -14.28 23.68
N LYS A 411 -40.86 -15.35 24.40
CA LYS A 411 -41.78 -16.06 25.31
C LYS A 411 -42.30 -15.17 26.44
N ALA A 412 -41.47 -14.27 26.97
CA ALA A 412 -41.87 -13.33 28.01
C ALA A 412 -42.84 -12.26 27.49
N LEU A 413 -42.62 -11.75 26.27
CA LEU A 413 -43.53 -10.82 25.60
C LEU A 413 -44.90 -11.47 25.35
N ASP A 414 -44.92 -12.70 24.81
CA ASP A 414 -46.16 -13.46 24.57
C ASP A 414 -46.95 -13.72 25.87
N GLN A 415 -46.27 -13.86 27.01
CA GLN A 415 -46.91 -14.03 28.32
C GLN A 415 -47.51 -12.74 28.86
N ILE A 416 -46.87 -11.59 28.60
CA ILE A 416 -47.38 -10.27 29.02
C ILE A 416 -48.60 -9.88 28.19
N GLU A 417 -48.61 -10.14 26.89
CA GLU A 417 -49.77 -9.90 26.03
C GLU A 417 -50.98 -10.73 26.48
N LYS A 418 -50.78 -11.99 26.86
CA LYS A 418 -51.84 -12.86 27.40
C LYS A 418 -52.36 -12.47 28.79
N LEU A 419 -51.70 -11.56 29.50
CA LEU A 419 -52.14 -11.03 30.81
C LEU A 419 -52.78 -9.64 30.68
N GLY A 420 -52.73 -9.04 29.49
CA GLY A 420 -53.34 -7.75 29.17
C GLY A 420 -54.74 -7.82 28.53
N ASP A 421 -55.12 -8.99 28.02
CA ASP A 421 -56.49 -9.37 27.60
C ASP A 421 -57.25 -10.03 28.76
#